data_AF-A0A7X3LVS1-F1
#
_entry.id   AF-A0A7X3LVS1-F1
#
_cell.length_a   1.000
_cell.length_b   1.000
_cell.length_c   1.000
_cell.angle_alpha   90.00
_cell.angle_beta   90.00
_cell.angle_gamma   90.00
#
_symmetry.space_group_name_H-M   'P 1'
#
loop_
_entity.id
_entity.type
_entity.pdbx_description
1 polymer ?
#
loop_
_entity_poly.entity_id
_entity_poly.type
_entity_poly.pdbx_seq_one_letter_code
_entity_poly.pdbx_strand_id
1 'polypeptide(L)'
;MAQAFAVVTVGGLSQTLAIWFGLAAVTWAMTRLFGARIGFPKLLAVYSAAAAPLWVAAPAAALHLSSEIVPREPTLIVAIAGVALFFWKLSESLAMACDWTRLRACGALICTGVFMASFISLYA
;
A
#
# COMPACT_ATOMS: atom_id res chain seq x y z
N MET A 1 14.27 28.85 -7.34
CA MET A 1 13.79 27.54 -7.88
C MET A 1 14.22 26.37 -7.01
N ALA A 2 15.50 26.18 -6.67
CA ALA A 2 15.98 25.05 -5.84
C ALA A 2 15.27 24.89 -4.47
N GLN A 3 14.98 26.00 -3.77
CA GLN A 3 14.25 25.95 -2.49
C GLN A 3 12.79 25.51 -2.63
N ALA A 4 12.10 25.93 -3.70
CA ALA A 4 10.73 25.51 -3.96
C ALA A 4 10.65 24.01 -4.31
N PHE A 5 11.61 23.52 -5.12
CA PHE A 5 11.76 22.08 -5.36
C PHE A 5 12.02 21.32 -4.06
N ALA A 6 12.96 21.77 -3.23
CA ALA A 6 13.27 21.11 -1.97
C ALA A 6 12.04 21.01 -1.04
N VAL A 7 11.25 22.07 -0.90
CA VAL A 7 10.03 22.07 -0.07
C VAL A 7 8.99 21.09 -0.60
N VAL A 8 8.76 21.05 -1.92
CA VAL A 8 7.80 20.10 -2.54
C VAL A 8 8.28 18.66 -2.40
N THR A 9 9.57 18.40 -2.62
CA THR A 9 10.14 17.05 -2.50
C THR A 9 10.12 16.57 -1.05
N VAL A 10 10.46 17.42 -0.08
CA VAL A 10 10.39 17.09 1.36
C VAL A 10 8.95 16.84 1.77
N GLY A 11 8.01 17.69 1.34
CA GLY A 11 6.58 17.50 1.60
C GLY A 11 6.08 16.17 1.05
N GLY A 12 6.31 15.89 -0.23
CA GLY A 12 5.92 14.63 -0.87
C GLY A 12 6.52 13.40 -0.20
N LEU A 13 7.83 13.42 0.09
CA LEU A 13 8.50 12.33 0.81
C LEU A 13 7.92 12.11 2.20
N SER A 14 7.68 13.18 2.96
CA SER A 14 7.11 13.08 4.31
C SER A 14 5.70 12.48 4.28
N GLN A 15 4.88 12.85 3.29
CA GLN A 15 3.54 12.31 3.11
C GLN A 15 3.58 10.83 2.68
N THR A 16 4.45 10.48 1.74
CA THR A 16 4.64 9.07 1.33
C THR A 16 5.07 8.23 2.52
N LEU A 17 6.05 8.69 3.31
CA LEU A 17 6.50 7.99 4.51
C LEU A 17 5.38 7.86 5.53
N ALA A 18 4.63 8.93 5.82
CA ALA A 18 3.53 8.90 6.77
C ALA A 18 2.46 7.87 6.38
N ILE A 19 2.07 7.84 5.10
CA ILE A 19 1.13 6.84 4.57
C ILE A 19 1.70 5.43 4.70
N TRP A 20 2.99 5.24 4.36
CA TRP A 20 3.65 3.95 4.41
C TRP A 20 3.73 3.39 5.83
N PHE A 21 4.14 4.21 6.79
CA PHE A 21 4.19 3.87 8.20
C PHE A 21 2.78 3.63 8.78
N GLY A 22 1.79 4.45 8.41
CA GLY A 22 0.40 4.28 8.84
C GLY A 22 -0.21 2.97 8.36
N LEU A 23 -0.06 2.65 7.07
CA LEU A 23 -0.52 1.38 6.50
C LEU A 23 0.19 0.19 7.13
N ALA A 24 1.51 0.27 7.30
CA ALA A 24 2.27 -0.78 7.98
C ALA A 24 1.85 -0.93 9.45
N ALA A 25 1.55 0.15 10.17
CA ALA A 25 1.16 0.12 11.58
C ALA A 25 -0.20 -0.55 11.77
N VAL A 26 -1.18 -0.24 10.91
CA VAL A 26 -2.49 -0.91 10.97
C VAL A 26 -2.38 -2.36 10.53
N THR A 27 -1.61 -2.65 9.48
CA THR A 27 -1.34 -4.05 9.08
C THR A 27 -0.67 -4.82 10.21
N TRP A 28 0.23 -4.18 10.95
CA TRP A 28 0.88 -4.77 12.11
C TRP A 28 -0.11 -5.04 13.24
N ALA A 29 -0.98 -4.09 13.57
CA ALA A 29 -2.03 -4.29 14.56
C ALA A 29 -2.96 -5.45 14.17
N MET A 30 -3.40 -5.51 12.91
CA MET A 30 -4.27 -6.58 12.42
C MET A 30 -3.56 -7.94 12.43
N THR A 31 -2.31 -8.02 11.98
CA THR A 31 -1.55 -9.26 12.06
C THR A 31 -1.33 -9.71 13.50
N ARG A 32 -1.15 -8.80 14.46
CA ARG A 32 -1.09 -9.12 15.89
C ARG A 32 -2.42 -9.64 16.44
N LEU A 33 -3.55 -9.06 16.04
CA LEU A 33 -4.89 -9.57 16.39
C LEU A 33 -5.11 -10.99 15.86
N PHE A 34 -4.61 -11.28 14.67
CA PHE A 34 -4.61 -12.61 14.10
C PHE A 34 -3.53 -13.53 14.71
N GLY A 35 -2.79 -13.11 15.75
CA GLY A 35 -1.84 -13.96 16.48
C GLY A 35 -0.41 -13.98 15.96
N ALA A 36 -0.02 -13.07 15.07
CA ALA A 36 1.34 -13.01 14.55
C ALA A 36 2.31 -12.51 15.64
N ARG A 37 3.57 -12.96 15.55
CA ARG A 37 4.69 -12.45 16.34
C ARG A 37 5.70 -11.67 15.49
N ILE A 38 5.26 -11.18 14.34
CA ILE A 38 6.10 -10.38 13.45
C ILE A 38 6.42 -9.02 14.09
N GLY A 39 7.71 -8.68 14.13
CA GLY A 39 8.15 -7.36 14.55
C GLY A 39 7.79 -6.30 13.50
N PHE A 40 7.45 -5.09 13.96
CA PHE A 40 7.09 -3.99 13.07
C PHE A 40 8.15 -3.70 11.97
N PRO A 41 9.47 -3.69 12.25
CA PRO A 41 10.48 -3.48 11.20
C PRO A 41 10.48 -4.57 10.13
N LYS A 42 10.26 -5.83 10.53
CA LYS A 42 10.18 -6.97 9.59
C LYS A 42 8.94 -6.84 8.70
N LEU A 43 7.81 -6.42 9.27
CA LEU A 43 6.60 -6.16 8.48
C LEU A 43 6.79 -5.00 7.51
N LEU A 44 7.42 -3.90 7.94
CA LEU A 44 7.73 -2.77 7.08
C LEU A 44 8.64 -3.18 5.92
N ALA A 45 9.62 -4.05 6.17
CA ALA A 45 10.47 -4.63 5.13
C ALA A 45 9.67 -5.50 4.14
N VAL A 46 8.76 -6.35 4.63
CA VAL A 46 7.84 -7.15 3.80
C VAL A 46 6.97 -6.25 2.92
N TYR A 47 6.41 -5.19 3.50
CA TYR A 47 5.57 -4.23 2.80
C TYR A 47 6.36 -3.49 1.70
N SER A 48 7.59 -3.09 2.00
CA SER A 48 8.48 -2.39 1.06
C SER A 48 8.97 -3.32 -0.06
N ALA A 49 9.25 -4.59 0.22
CA ALA A 49 9.62 -5.58 -0.79
C ALA A 49 8.46 -5.87 -1.76
N ALA A 50 7.22 -5.83 -1.27
CA ALA A 50 6.03 -6.00 -2.09
C ALA A 50 5.69 -4.76 -2.95
N ALA A 51 6.31 -3.59 -2.71
CA ALA A 51 5.92 -2.31 -3.29
C ALA A 51 6.18 -2.17 -4.80
N ALA A 52 7.00 -3.04 -5.40
CA ALA A 52 7.40 -2.95 -6.80
C ALA A 52 6.24 -2.68 -7.78
N PRO A 53 5.09 -3.40 -7.70
CA PRO A 53 3.95 -3.15 -8.58
C PRO A 53 3.29 -1.77 -8.38
N LEU A 54 3.36 -1.20 -7.18
CA LEU A 54 2.76 0.11 -6.88
C LEU A 54 3.51 1.25 -7.56
N TRP A 55 4.83 1.11 -7.80
CA TRP A 55 5.60 2.12 -8.53
C TRP A 55 5.16 2.28 -9.98
N VAL A 56 4.54 1.25 -10.56
CA VAL A 56 3.92 1.31 -11.89
C VAL A 56 2.45 1.71 -11.79
N ALA A 57 1.74 1.21 -10.79
CA ALA A 57 0.31 1.49 -10.59
C ALA A 57 0.04 2.98 -10.28
N ALA A 58 0.89 3.63 -9.47
CA ALA A 58 0.67 5.01 -9.05
C ALA A 58 0.73 6.02 -10.22
N PRO A 59 1.73 6.00 -11.11
CA PRO A 59 1.71 6.80 -12.33
C PRO A 59 0.52 6.48 -13.25
N ALA A 60 0.16 5.20 -13.39
CA ALA A 60 -0.98 4.80 -14.22
C ALA A 60 -2.31 5.36 -13.67
N ALA A 61 -2.50 5.30 -12.35
CA ALA A 61 -3.65 5.91 -11.68
C ALA A 61 -3.66 7.43 -11.82
N ALA A 62 -2.51 8.09 -11.66
CA ALA A 62 -2.39 9.53 -11.85
C ALA A 62 -2.74 9.96 -13.29
N LEU A 63 -2.26 9.22 -14.30
CA LEU A 63 -2.61 9.44 -15.70
C LEU A 63 -4.11 9.23 -15.96
N HIS A 64 -4.71 8.22 -15.35
CA HIS A 64 -6.16 7.98 -15.47
C HIS A 64 -6.99 9.13 -14.88
N LEU A 65 -6.57 9.68 -13.75
CA LEU A 65 -7.23 10.80 -13.07
C LEU A 65 -6.98 12.14 -13.79
N SER A 66 -5.89 12.26 -14.54
CA SER A 66 -5.60 13.44 -15.34
C SER A 66 -6.54 13.54 -16.55
N SER A 67 -7.03 14.74 -16.85
CA SER A 67 -7.95 14.98 -17.97
C SER A 67 -7.28 15.01 -19.35
N GLU A 68 -5.96 14.77 -19.44
CA GLU A 68 -5.20 14.98 -20.67
C GLU A 68 -4.83 13.68 -21.41
N ILE A 69 -5.36 13.59 -22.65
CA ILE A 69 -4.77 13.01 -23.89
C ILE A 69 -4.50 11.48 -23.94
N VAL A 70 -4.39 10.75 -22.82
CA VAL A 70 -4.12 9.30 -22.85
C VAL A 70 -5.43 8.48 -22.87
N PRO A 71 -5.52 7.36 -23.63
CA PRO A 71 -6.66 6.46 -23.53
C PRO A 71 -6.89 6.00 -22.08
N ARG A 72 -8.08 6.26 -21.54
CA ARG A 72 -8.45 6.03 -20.12
C ARG A 72 -8.52 4.56 -19.72
N GLU A 73 -8.88 3.69 -20.65
CA GLU A 73 -9.06 2.26 -20.40
C GLU A 73 -7.76 1.53 -20.03
N PRO A 74 -6.66 1.61 -20.80
CA PRO A 74 -5.42 0.90 -20.46
C PRO A 74 -4.79 1.38 -19.16
N THR A 75 -4.89 2.68 -18.82
CA THR A 75 -4.33 3.23 -17.59
C THR A 75 -5.05 2.70 -16.35
N LEU A 76 -6.38 2.56 -16.42
CA LEU A 76 -7.18 1.94 -15.37
C LEU A 76 -6.81 0.47 -15.16
N ILE A 77 -6.69 -0.29 -16.26
CA ILE A 77 -6.32 -1.71 -16.21
C ILE A 77 -4.95 -1.89 -15.56
N VAL A 78 -3.96 -1.08 -15.93
CA VAL A 78 -2.61 -1.13 -15.34
C VAL A 78 -2.64 -0.76 -13.86
N ALA A 79 -3.41 0.26 -13.46
CA ALA A 79 -3.56 0.64 -12.06
C ALA A 79 -4.16 -0.49 -11.23
N ILE A 80 -5.29 -1.07 -11.68
CA ILE A 80 -5.96 -2.18 -11.00
C ILE A 80 -5.06 -3.42 -10.94
N ALA A 81 -4.42 -3.78 -12.05
CA ALA A 81 -3.53 -4.94 -12.12
C ALA A 81 -2.32 -4.77 -11.18
N GLY A 82 -1.72 -3.57 -11.15
CA GLY A 82 -0.60 -3.28 -10.26
C GLY A 82 -0.99 -3.35 -8.78
N VAL A 83 -2.17 -2.83 -8.41
CA VAL A 83 -2.71 -2.95 -7.04
C VAL A 83 -3.01 -4.40 -6.68
N ALA A 84 -3.62 -5.17 -7.59
CA ALA A 84 -3.91 -6.58 -7.37
C ALA A 84 -2.62 -7.40 -7.19
N LEU A 85 -1.60 -7.14 -8.02
CA LEU A 85 -0.28 -7.77 -7.89
C LEU A 85 0.42 -7.40 -6.58
N PHE A 86 0.29 -6.14 -6.14
CA PHE A 86 0.79 -5.70 -4.84
C PHE A 86 0.16 -6.51 -3.70
N PHE A 87 -1.17 -6.60 -3.63
CA PHE A 87 -1.86 -7.37 -2.61
C PHE A 87 -1.54 -8.87 -2.69
N TRP A 88 -1.43 -9.42 -3.89
CA TRP A 88 -1.02 -10.80 -4.10
C TRP A 88 0.36 -11.06 -3.51
N LYS A 89 1.36 -10.24 -3.85
CA LYS A 89 2.75 -10.37 -3.35
C LYS A 89 2.87 -10.08 -1.87
N LEU A 90 2.12 -9.11 -1.36
CA LEU A 90 2.07 -8.80 0.06
C LEU A 90 1.48 -9.96 0.85
N SER A 91 0.39 -10.58 0.39
CA SER A 91 -0.21 -11.75 1.05
C SER A 91 0.74 -12.95 1.10
N GLU A 92 1.48 -13.19 0.01
CA GLU A 92 2.46 -14.27 -0.11
C GLU A 92 3.63 -14.04 0.85
N SER A 93 4.21 -12.84 0.82
CA SER A 93 5.34 -12.46 1.67
C SER A 93 4.97 -12.43 3.15
N LEU A 94 3.76 -11.99 3.48
CA LEU A 94 3.24 -11.98 4.85
C LEU A 94 2.96 -13.38 5.37
N ALA A 95 2.42 -14.27 4.53
CA ALA A 95 2.22 -15.67 4.87
C ALA A 95 3.56 -16.35 5.20
N MET A 96 4.60 -16.12 4.38
CA MET A 96 5.94 -16.63 4.63
C MET A 96 6.59 -16.01 5.88
N ALA A 97 6.41 -14.71 6.12
CA ALA A 97 7.05 -14.04 7.25
C ALA A 97 6.46 -14.41 8.62
N CYS A 98 5.23 -14.94 8.63
CA CYS A 98 4.45 -15.28 9.82
C CYS A 98 4.17 -16.80 9.97
N ASP A 99 4.70 -17.65 9.09
CA ASP A 99 4.40 -19.09 9.02
C ASP A 99 2.89 -19.39 8.95
N TRP A 100 2.19 -18.64 8.11
CA TRP A 100 0.73 -18.70 7.99
C TRP A 100 0.26 -19.30 6.67
N THR A 101 -0.99 -19.78 6.68
CA THR A 101 -1.69 -20.02 5.43
C THR A 101 -1.97 -18.69 4.74
N ARG A 102 -1.94 -18.71 3.41
CA ARG A 102 -2.22 -17.53 2.60
C ARG A 102 -3.59 -16.91 2.91
N LEU A 103 -4.59 -17.75 3.20
CA LEU A 103 -5.94 -17.31 3.51
C LEU A 103 -5.99 -16.46 4.80
N ARG A 104 -5.21 -16.83 5.82
CA ARG A 104 -5.07 -16.05 7.06
C ARG A 104 -4.37 -14.70 6.82
N ALA A 105 -3.31 -14.69 6.01
CA ALA A 105 -2.63 -13.46 5.61
C ALA A 105 -3.56 -12.52 4.81
N CYS A 106 -4.32 -13.07 3.85
CA CYS A 106 -5.36 -12.32 3.14
C CYS A 106 -6.42 -11.77 4.09
N GLY A 107 -6.89 -12.55 5.06
CA GLY A 107 -7.84 -12.09 6.07
C GLY A 107 -7.33 -10.87 6.83
N ALA A 108 -6.08 -10.89 7.30
CA ALA A 108 -5.47 -9.75 7.98
C ALA A 108 -5.35 -8.50 7.07
N LEU A 109 -5.02 -8.69 5.79
CA LEU A 109 -4.97 -7.59 4.81
C LEU A 109 -6.35 -7.02 4.50
N ILE A 110 -7.39 -7.86 4.39
CA ILE A 110 -8.77 -7.43 4.19
C ILE A 110 -9.24 -6.62 5.40
N CYS A 111 -9.01 -7.10 6.63
CA CYS A 111 -9.34 -6.34 7.84
C CYS A 111 -8.62 -4.99 7.90
N THR A 112 -7.36 -4.94 7.44
CA THR A 112 -6.61 -3.68 7.32
C THR A 112 -7.29 -2.74 6.33
N GLY A 113 -7.70 -3.24 5.16
CA GLY A 113 -8.42 -2.46 4.16
C GLY A 113 -9.78 -1.94 4.64
N VAL A 114 -10.56 -2.79 5.31
CA VAL A 114 -11.86 -2.41 5.89
C VAL A 114 -11.66 -1.32 6.95
N PHE A 115 -10.68 -1.48 7.85
CA PHE A 115 -10.37 -0.46 8.85
C PHE A 115 -10.02 0.89 8.22
N MET A 116 -9.19 0.89 7.18
CA MET A 116 -8.82 2.12 6.46
C MET A 116 -10.03 2.77 5.77
N ALA A 117 -10.88 1.98 5.11
CA ALA A 117 -12.10 2.48 4.49
C ALA A 117 -13.06 3.08 5.52
N SER A 118 -13.25 2.42 6.66
CA SER A 118 -14.06 2.92 7.77
C SER A 118 -13.49 4.21 8.37
N PHE A 119 -12.17 4.28 8.54
CA PHE A 119 -11.50 5.49 9.03
C PHE A 119 -11.72 6.65 8.05
N ILE A 120 -11.46 6.45 6.77
CA ILE A 120 -11.69 7.48 5.74
C ILE A 120 -13.15 7.94 5.76
N SER A 121 -14.11 7.01 5.81
CA SER A 121 -15.54 7.37 5.85
C SER A 121 -15.96 8.16 7.10
N LEU A 122 -15.20 8.09 8.20
CA LEU A 122 -15.49 8.84 9.42
C LEU A 122 -14.95 10.29 9.34
N TYR A 123 -13.87 10.49 8.59
CA TYR A 123 -13.14 11.76 8.50
C TYR A 123 -13.27 12.46 7.14
N ALA A 124 -13.98 11.87 6.18
CA ALA A 124 -14.36 12.45 4.89
C ALA A 124 -15.71 13.17 5.00
#